data_AF-A0A9D1CQ51-F1
#
_entry.id   AF-A0A9D1CQ51-F1
#
_cell.length_a   1.000
_cell.length_b   1.000
_cell.length_c   1.000
_cell.angle_alpha   90.00
_cell.angle_beta   90.00
_cell.angle_gamma   90.00
#
_symmetry.space_group_name_H-M   'P 1'
#
loop_
_entity.id
_entity.type
_entity.pdbx_description
1 polymer ?
#
loop_
_entity_poly.entity_id
_entity_poly.type
_entity_poly.pdbx_seq_one_letter_code
_entity_poly.pdbx_strand_id
1 'polypeptide(L)'
;MLGVLGYTEHSRAHAAKVAEEAGAILRALGYPERDIELCRIAGYMHDIGNAVNRTDHAHSGALMAREILKELGMPYADIADVMAAIGNHDEKTGTAVTPISAALILADKTDVRRSRVRNKDMSSFDIHDRVNYAAIASELSITKETIHLNVTLDERICSMLDYFEIFLDRMLMCRRAAELLGVRFKFTVNGSKVI
;
A
#
# COMPACT_ATOMS: atom_id res chain seq x y z
N MET A 1 0.22 -16.49 -13.94
CA MET A 1 1.58 -16.09 -14.32
C MET A 1 2.41 -15.51 -13.17
N LEU A 2 1.87 -14.69 -12.26
CA LEU A 2 2.65 -14.16 -11.12
C LEU A 2 2.95 -15.17 -9.98
N GLY A 3 2.18 -16.26 -9.86
CA GLY A 3 2.45 -17.31 -8.86
C GLY A 3 3.67 -18.19 -9.13
N VAL A 4 4.36 -18.00 -10.26
CA VAL A 4 5.52 -18.81 -10.68
C VAL A 4 6.85 -18.18 -10.22
N LEU A 5 6.83 -16.93 -9.75
CA LEU A 5 8.05 -16.18 -9.40
C LEU A 5 8.24 -15.92 -7.89
N GLY A 6 7.55 -16.66 -7.01
CA GLY A 6 7.77 -16.57 -5.56
C GLY A 6 7.23 -15.31 -4.88
N TYR A 7 6.97 -14.24 -5.62
CA TYR A 7 6.61 -12.93 -5.06
C TYR A 7 5.25 -12.90 -4.34
N THR A 8 5.23 -12.15 -3.23
CA THR A 8 4.07 -11.82 -2.38
C THR A 8 2.72 -11.59 -3.11
N GLU A 9 1.62 -11.94 -2.43
CA GLU A 9 0.24 -11.90 -2.94
C GLU A 9 -0.20 -10.54 -3.51
N HIS A 10 -0.35 -10.46 -4.84
CA HIS A 10 -1.21 -9.47 -5.53
C HIS A 10 -2.62 -10.06 -5.76
N SER A 11 -3.21 -10.65 -4.72
CA SER A 11 -4.49 -11.34 -4.84
C SER A 11 -5.67 -10.39 -4.74
N ARG A 12 -6.86 -10.87 -5.14
CA ARG A 12 -8.13 -10.17 -4.86
C ARG A 12 -8.29 -9.81 -3.38
N ALA A 13 -7.70 -10.59 -2.46
CA ALA A 13 -7.76 -10.33 -1.03
C ALA A 13 -6.86 -9.14 -0.63
N HIS A 14 -5.69 -8.98 -1.24
CA HIS A 14 -4.85 -7.80 -1.05
C HIS A 14 -5.54 -6.54 -1.59
N ALA A 15 -6.01 -6.57 -2.84
CA ALA A 15 -6.73 -5.45 -3.45
C ALA A 15 -7.97 -5.03 -2.63
N ALA A 16 -8.76 -6.01 -2.15
CA ALA A 16 -9.92 -5.73 -1.30
C ALA A 16 -9.52 -5.11 0.05
N LYS A 17 -8.46 -5.62 0.70
CA LYS A 17 -7.98 -5.06 1.97
C LYS A 17 -7.45 -3.63 1.79
N VAL A 18 -6.63 -3.38 0.76
CA VAL A 18 -6.11 -2.04 0.48
C VAL A 18 -7.25 -1.07 0.21
N ALA A 19 -8.26 -1.46 -0.59
CA ALA A 19 -9.44 -0.65 -0.81
C ALA A 19 -10.18 -0.32 0.50
N GLU A 20 -10.41 -1.32 1.35
CA GLU A 20 -11.11 -1.14 2.62
C GLU A 20 -10.35 -0.22 3.57
N GLU A 21 -9.06 -0.46 3.76
CA GLU A 21 -8.18 0.30 4.64
C GLU A 21 -8.01 1.76 4.15
N ALA A 22 -7.83 1.96 2.85
CA ALA A 22 -7.68 3.31 2.27
C ALA A 22 -8.96 4.14 2.49
N GLY A 23 -10.13 3.53 2.29
CA GLY A 23 -11.41 4.16 2.64
C GLY A 23 -11.57 4.42 4.14
N ALA A 24 -11.09 3.52 5.00
CA ALA A 24 -11.13 3.67 6.45
C ALA A 24 -10.27 4.84 6.94
N ILE A 25 -9.08 5.04 6.35
CA ILE A 25 -8.19 6.18 6.62
C ILE A 25 -8.93 7.50 6.33
N LEU A 26 -9.46 7.68 5.12
CA LEU A 26 -10.16 8.91 4.75
C LEU A 26 -11.41 9.14 5.61
N ARG A 27 -12.17 8.07 5.90
CA ARG A 27 -13.34 8.15 6.78
C ARG A 27 -12.97 8.61 8.19
N ALA A 28 -11.93 8.02 8.79
CA ALA A 28 -11.49 8.38 10.13
C ALA A 28 -11.02 9.84 10.23
N LEU A 29 -10.47 10.38 9.14
CA LEU A 29 -10.03 11.77 9.03
C LEU A 29 -11.14 12.75 8.62
N GLY A 30 -12.35 12.26 8.31
CA GLY A 30 -13.52 13.09 8.02
C GLY A 30 -13.56 13.66 6.59
N TYR A 31 -12.94 12.98 5.63
CA TYR A 31 -13.03 13.36 4.22
C TYR A 31 -14.42 13.06 3.62
N PRO A 32 -14.81 13.73 2.53
CA PRO A 32 -16.10 13.50 1.87
C PRO A 32 -16.31 12.04 1.44
N GLU A 33 -17.56 11.59 1.45
CA GLU A 33 -17.93 10.22 1.01
C GLU A 33 -17.49 9.94 -0.44
N ARG A 34 -17.47 10.97 -1.31
CA ARG A 34 -16.98 10.82 -2.67
C ARG A 34 -15.50 10.43 -2.70
N ASP A 35 -14.65 11.12 -1.94
CA ASP A 35 -13.21 10.84 -1.88
C ASP A 35 -12.96 9.42 -1.32
N ILE A 36 -13.75 9.01 -0.32
CA ILE A 36 -13.69 7.65 0.27
C ILE A 36 -14.03 6.59 -0.78
N GLU A 37 -15.05 6.84 -1.60
CA GLU A 37 -15.45 5.94 -2.70
C GLU A 37 -14.35 5.85 -3.78
N LEU A 38 -13.83 6.99 -4.24
CA LEU A 38 -12.76 7.02 -5.25
C LEU A 38 -11.49 6.35 -4.74
N CYS A 39 -11.16 6.53 -3.48
CA CYS A 39 -10.01 5.88 -2.84
C CYS A 39 -10.18 4.36 -2.75
N ARG A 40 -11.38 3.87 -2.46
CA ARG A 40 -11.70 2.44 -2.51
C ARG A 40 -11.54 1.86 -3.92
N ILE A 41 -12.02 2.58 -4.94
CA ILE A 41 -11.88 2.17 -6.34
C ILE A 41 -10.40 2.13 -6.72
N ALA A 42 -9.63 3.17 -6.40
CA ALA A 42 -8.20 3.22 -6.63
C ALA A 42 -7.48 2.07 -5.92
N GLY A 43 -7.77 1.82 -4.64
CA GLY A 43 -7.20 0.71 -3.87
C GLY A 43 -7.50 -0.66 -4.44
N TYR A 44 -8.69 -0.86 -5.01
CA TYR A 44 -9.02 -2.15 -5.64
C TYR A 44 -8.29 -2.35 -6.97
N MET A 45 -7.96 -1.26 -7.67
CA MET A 45 -7.38 -1.28 -9.02
C MET A 45 -5.87 -1.01 -9.06
N HIS A 46 -5.24 -0.59 -7.96
CA HIS A 46 -3.89 0.00 -7.98
C HIS A 46 -2.81 -0.88 -8.63
N ASP A 47 -2.91 -2.19 -8.43
CA ASP A 47 -1.93 -3.16 -8.89
C ASP A 47 -2.30 -3.87 -10.21
N ILE A 48 -3.36 -3.46 -10.91
CA ILE A 48 -3.78 -4.13 -12.16
C ILE A 48 -2.70 -4.08 -13.26
N GLY A 49 -1.81 -3.08 -13.21
CA GLY A 49 -0.68 -2.96 -14.13
C GLY A 49 0.33 -4.10 -14.03
N ASN A 50 0.38 -4.83 -12.90
CA ASN A 50 1.23 -6.02 -12.76
C ASN A 50 0.83 -7.14 -13.73
N ALA A 51 -0.37 -7.09 -14.33
CA ALA A 51 -0.75 -7.98 -15.42
C ALA A 51 0.08 -7.73 -16.70
N VAL A 52 0.62 -6.52 -16.86
CA VAL A 52 1.52 -6.12 -17.96
C VAL A 52 2.98 -6.35 -17.54
N ASN A 53 3.43 -5.67 -16.49
CA ASN A 53 4.78 -5.80 -15.94
C ASN A 53 4.84 -5.24 -14.51
N ARG A 54 5.82 -5.67 -13.70
CA ARG A 54 6.11 -5.05 -12.41
C ARG A 54 6.77 -3.68 -12.57
N THR A 55 7.65 -3.55 -13.55
CA THR A 55 8.25 -2.26 -13.93
C THR A 55 7.15 -1.36 -14.45
N ASP A 56 7.03 -0.15 -13.88
CA ASP A 56 6.00 0.83 -14.23
C ASP A 56 4.55 0.31 -14.10
N HIS A 57 4.29 -0.63 -13.18
CA HIS A 57 2.95 -1.15 -12.92
C HIS A 57 1.97 -0.05 -12.49
N ALA A 58 2.42 0.96 -11.75
CA ALA A 58 1.60 2.10 -11.37
C ALA A 58 1.10 2.89 -12.60
N HIS A 59 2.00 3.19 -13.55
CA HIS A 59 1.64 3.94 -14.76
C HIS A 59 0.74 3.13 -15.72
N SER A 60 1.12 1.90 -16.01
CA SER A 60 0.31 1.00 -16.84
C SER A 60 -1.05 0.72 -16.19
N GLY A 61 -1.08 0.53 -14.87
CA GLY A 61 -2.29 0.37 -14.07
C GLY A 61 -3.22 1.59 -14.14
N ALA A 62 -2.68 2.81 -14.04
CA ALA A 62 -3.46 4.04 -14.17
C ALA A 62 -4.12 4.16 -15.56
N LEU A 63 -3.39 3.84 -16.63
CA LEU A 63 -3.93 3.86 -18.00
C LEU A 63 -5.00 2.79 -18.22
N MET A 64 -4.80 1.58 -17.67
CA MET A 64 -5.81 0.52 -17.71
C MET A 64 -7.07 0.89 -16.92
N ALA A 65 -6.89 1.47 -15.72
CA ALA A 65 -8.01 1.94 -14.91
C ALA A 65 -8.81 3.01 -15.64
N ARG A 66 -8.12 3.94 -16.34
CA ARG A 66 -8.78 4.96 -17.16
C ARG A 66 -9.75 4.36 -18.16
N GLU A 67 -9.30 3.36 -18.94
CA GLU A 67 -10.14 2.76 -19.98
C GLU A 67 -11.34 2.03 -19.37
N ILE A 68 -11.13 1.21 -18.34
CA ILE A 68 -12.20 0.47 -17.65
C ILE A 68 -13.24 1.44 -17.07
N LEU A 69 -12.81 2.46 -16.34
CA LEU A 69 -13.72 3.40 -15.67
C LEU A 69 -14.47 4.28 -16.68
N LYS A 70 -13.82 4.64 -17.79
CA LYS A 70 -14.46 5.35 -18.91
C LYS A 70 -15.55 4.51 -19.55
N GLU A 71 -15.31 3.22 -19.80
CA GLU A 71 -16.32 2.30 -20.34
C GLU A 71 -17.51 2.11 -19.39
N LEU A 72 -17.26 2.15 -18.08
CA LEU A 72 -18.30 2.11 -17.05
C LEU A 72 -19.06 3.43 -16.86
N GLY A 73 -18.72 4.48 -17.63
CA GLY A 73 -19.41 5.77 -17.60
C GLY A 73 -19.08 6.66 -16.40
N MET A 74 -17.96 6.42 -15.71
CA MET A 74 -17.51 7.28 -14.62
C MET A 74 -17.16 8.69 -15.15
N PRO A 75 -17.50 9.77 -14.41
CA PRO A 75 -17.12 11.13 -14.80
C PRO A 75 -15.60 11.31 -14.94
N TYR A 76 -15.15 12.07 -15.93
CA TYR A 76 -13.72 12.25 -16.21
C TYR A 76 -12.92 12.84 -15.04
N ALA A 77 -13.54 13.71 -14.23
CA ALA A 77 -12.90 14.25 -13.02
C ALA A 77 -12.56 13.14 -12.02
N ASP A 78 -13.51 12.27 -11.72
CA ASP A 78 -13.33 11.13 -10.82
C ASP A 78 -12.32 10.12 -11.37
N ILE A 79 -12.34 9.88 -12.70
CA ILE A 79 -11.33 9.05 -13.36
C ILE A 79 -9.94 9.65 -13.16
N ALA A 80 -9.79 10.97 -13.30
CA ALA A 80 -8.50 11.64 -13.11
C ALA A 80 -7.98 11.47 -11.68
N ASP A 81 -8.85 11.55 -10.67
CA ASP A 81 -8.49 11.32 -9.26
C ASP A 81 -8.04 9.88 -9.00
N VAL A 82 -8.78 8.89 -9.53
CA VAL A 82 -8.39 7.47 -9.43
C VAL A 82 -7.05 7.22 -10.14
N MET A 83 -6.89 7.74 -11.36
CA MET A 83 -5.65 7.63 -12.11
C MET A 83 -4.47 8.28 -11.38
N ALA A 84 -4.66 9.47 -10.82
CA ALA A 84 -3.62 10.18 -10.08
C ALA A 84 -3.19 9.38 -8.84
N ALA A 85 -4.15 8.76 -8.14
CA ALA A 85 -3.85 7.87 -7.03
C ALA A 85 -3.04 6.65 -7.46
N ILE A 86 -3.49 5.93 -8.49
CA ILE A 86 -2.82 4.73 -8.98
C ILE A 86 -1.45 5.06 -9.57
N GLY A 87 -1.31 6.11 -10.37
CA GLY A 87 -0.02 6.46 -10.99
C GLY A 87 1.07 6.83 -10.00
N ASN A 88 0.70 7.26 -8.79
CA ASN A 88 1.62 7.81 -7.80
C ASN A 88 1.89 6.87 -6.59
N HIS A 89 1.32 5.66 -6.56
CA HIS A 89 1.40 4.81 -5.37
C HIS A 89 2.69 3.99 -5.24
N ASP A 90 3.55 3.95 -6.27
CA ASP A 90 4.83 3.23 -6.21
C ASP A 90 5.97 4.13 -5.72
N GLU A 91 6.79 3.59 -4.81
CA GLU A 91 7.88 4.31 -4.16
C GLU A 91 9.00 4.78 -5.10
N LYS A 92 9.15 4.16 -6.28
CA LYS A 92 10.23 4.51 -7.23
C LYS A 92 9.85 5.63 -8.18
N THR A 93 8.56 5.76 -8.47
CA THR A 93 8.07 6.65 -9.54
C THR A 93 7.08 7.70 -9.07
N GLY A 94 6.59 7.62 -7.83
CA GLY A 94 5.47 8.44 -7.36
C GLY A 94 5.66 9.01 -5.96
N THR A 95 4.69 9.85 -5.57
CA THR A 95 4.53 10.39 -4.22
C THR A 95 3.08 10.80 -4.01
N ALA A 96 2.63 10.94 -2.77
CA ALA A 96 1.30 11.46 -2.49
C ALA A 96 1.13 12.88 -3.08
N VAL A 97 0.05 13.09 -3.86
CA VAL A 97 -0.29 14.36 -4.52
C VAL A 97 -1.72 14.84 -4.23
N THR A 98 -2.60 13.93 -3.82
CA THR A 98 -3.98 14.18 -3.38
C THR A 98 -4.30 13.37 -2.12
N PRO A 99 -5.35 13.72 -1.35
CA PRO A 99 -5.80 12.90 -0.22
C PRO A 99 -6.08 11.45 -0.59
N ILE A 100 -6.68 11.21 -1.76
CA ILE A 100 -6.95 9.87 -2.29
C ILE A 100 -5.65 9.09 -2.52
N SER A 101 -4.65 9.70 -3.16
CA SER A 101 -3.34 9.07 -3.37
C SER A 101 -2.61 8.80 -2.04
N ALA A 102 -2.72 9.70 -1.07
CA ALA A 102 -2.09 9.56 0.22
C ALA A 102 -2.66 8.38 1.02
N ALA A 103 -3.99 8.28 1.08
CA ALA A 103 -4.66 7.17 1.74
C ALA A 103 -4.37 5.82 1.05
N LEU A 104 -4.32 5.79 -0.28
CA LEU A 104 -3.91 4.60 -1.04
C LEU A 104 -2.48 4.17 -0.67
N ILE A 105 -1.52 5.10 -0.69
CA ILE A 105 -0.12 4.82 -0.33
C ILE A 105 -0.04 4.25 1.09
N LEU A 106 -0.72 4.88 2.05
CA LEU A 106 -0.73 4.42 3.43
C LEU A 106 -1.32 3.00 3.53
N ALA A 107 -2.45 2.74 2.89
CA ALA A 107 -3.08 1.42 2.91
C ALA A 107 -2.22 0.32 2.27
N ASP A 108 -1.62 0.57 1.10
CA ASP A 108 -0.77 -0.41 0.40
C ASP A 108 0.53 -0.67 1.18
N LYS A 109 1.28 0.39 1.48
CA LYS A 109 2.63 0.25 2.04
C LYS A 109 2.63 -0.23 3.50
N THR A 110 1.51 -0.08 4.21
CA THR A 110 1.35 -0.62 5.57
C THR A 110 0.76 -2.04 5.60
N ASP A 111 0.36 -2.63 4.46
CA ASP A 111 -0.06 -4.05 4.39
C ASP A 111 1.14 -5.01 4.45
N VAL A 112 1.80 -5.03 5.60
CA VAL A 112 2.93 -5.92 5.93
C VAL A 112 2.42 -7.07 6.78
N ARG A 113 2.42 -8.31 6.26
CA ARG A 113 1.96 -9.49 7.02
C ARG A 113 2.46 -10.79 6.41
N ARG A 114 2.74 -11.78 7.28
CA ARG A 114 3.17 -13.12 6.87
C ARG A 114 2.26 -13.78 5.83
N SER A 115 0.94 -13.57 5.91
CA SER A 115 -0.02 -14.18 4.97
C SER A 115 0.15 -13.71 3.52
N ARG A 116 0.91 -12.64 3.26
CA ARG A 116 1.27 -12.22 1.91
C ARG A 116 2.28 -13.16 1.24
N VAL A 117 3.07 -13.89 2.01
CA VAL A 117 4.11 -14.77 1.46
C VAL A 117 3.48 -16.11 1.10
N ARG A 118 3.32 -16.35 -0.21
CA ARG A 118 2.76 -17.60 -0.73
C ARG A 118 3.77 -18.73 -0.73
N ASN A 119 5.04 -18.39 -0.99
CA ASN A 119 6.13 -19.34 -0.90
C ASN A 119 6.23 -19.83 0.56
N LYS A 120 6.17 -21.14 0.76
CA LYS A 120 6.33 -21.74 2.10
C LYS A 120 7.74 -22.29 2.31
N ASP A 121 8.54 -22.35 1.26
CA ASP A 121 9.92 -22.78 1.32
C ASP A 121 10.82 -21.58 1.61
N MET A 122 11.22 -21.45 2.87
CA MET A 122 12.09 -20.36 3.34
C MET A 122 13.45 -20.33 2.64
N SER A 123 13.90 -21.45 2.06
CA SER A 123 15.20 -21.51 1.37
C SER A 123 15.22 -20.76 0.04
N SER A 124 14.05 -20.51 -0.55
CA SER A 124 13.88 -19.79 -1.82
C SER A 124 13.29 -18.39 -1.65
N PHE A 125 13.24 -17.86 -0.42
CA PHE A 125 12.74 -16.51 -0.16
C PHE A 125 13.69 -15.45 -0.69
N ASP A 126 13.11 -14.49 -1.42
CA ASP A 126 13.78 -13.22 -1.64
C ASP A 126 13.74 -12.35 -0.37
N ILE A 127 14.34 -11.16 -0.45
CA ILE A 127 14.42 -10.24 0.68
C ILE A 127 13.04 -9.74 1.15
N HIS A 128 12.08 -9.57 0.24
CA HIS A 128 10.73 -9.09 0.55
C HIS A 128 9.88 -10.18 1.18
N ASP A 129 10.00 -11.41 0.69
CA ASP A 129 9.36 -12.60 1.27
C ASP A 129 9.88 -12.84 2.67
N ARG A 130 11.19 -12.72 2.90
CA ARG A 130 11.79 -12.88 4.23
C ARG A 130 11.24 -11.86 5.22
N VAL A 131 11.19 -10.59 4.85
CA VAL A 131 10.66 -9.53 5.71
C VAL A 131 9.17 -9.71 5.98
N ASN A 132 8.36 -9.92 4.94
CA ASN A 132 6.92 -10.13 5.11
C ASN A 132 6.64 -11.38 5.95
N TYR A 133 7.41 -12.45 5.76
CA TYR A 133 7.28 -13.67 6.54
C TYR A 133 7.74 -13.49 7.99
N ALA A 134 8.67 -12.58 8.27
CA ALA A 134 9.07 -12.24 9.63
C ALA A 134 8.00 -11.42 10.37
N ALA A 135 7.15 -10.67 9.66
CA ALA A 135 6.05 -9.92 10.26
C ALA A 135 4.91 -10.82 10.76
N ILE A 136 4.97 -11.18 12.05
CA ILE A 136 3.99 -12.04 12.71
C ILE A 136 2.72 -11.29 13.11
N ALA A 137 2.80 -9.98 13.33
CA ALA A 137 1.65 -9.10 13.54
C ALA A 137 1.93 -7.73 12.91
N SER A 138 0.87 -7.08 12.43
CA SER A 138 0.89 -5.72 11.90
C SER A 138 -0.45 -5.08 12.17
N GLU A 139 -0.41 -3.94 12.84
CA GLU A 139 -1.59 -3.19 13.28
C GLU A 139 -1.46 -1.74 12.84
N LEU A 140 -2.49 -1.22 12.17
CA LEU A 140 -2.60 0.18 11.80
C LEU A 140 -3.65 0.85 12.70
N SER A 141 -3.21 1.87 13.45
CA SER A 141 -4.08 2.68 14.29
C SER A 141 -4.21 4.07 13.71
N ILE A 142 -5.44 4.56 13.55
CA ILE A 142 -5.74 5.85 12.91
C ILE A 142 -6.45 6.75 13.92
N THR A 143 -5.87 7.93 14.17
CA THR A 143 -6.48 9.03 14.93
C THR A 143 -6.49 10.30 14.09
N LYS A 144 -7.13 11.36 14.58
CA LYS A 144 -7.15 12.66 13.90
C LYS A 144 -5.77 13.32 13.81
N GLU A 145 -4.81 12.89 14.63
CA GLU A 145 -3.48 13.48 14.73
C GLU A 145 -2.37 12.54 14.26
N THR A 146 -2.64 11.24 14.16
CA THR A 146 -1.60 10.23 13.94
C THR A 146 -2.13 8.99 13.23
N ILE A 147 -1.33 8.49 12.28
CA ILE A 147 -1.43 7.14 11.73
C ILE A 147 -0.22 6.37 12.24
N HIS A 148 -0.46 5.30 13.00
CA HIS A 148 0.59 4.51 13.65
C HIS A 148 0.57 3.09 13.12
N LEU A 149 1.64 2.71 12.43
CA LEU A 149 1.93 1.32 12.09
C LEU A 149 2.76 0.68 13.20
N ASN A 150 2.25 -0.40 13.79
CA ASN A 150 2.95 -1.23 14.76
C ASN A 150 3.16 -2.64 14.19
N VAL A 151 4.42 -3.05 14.05
CA VAL A 151 4.79 -4.36 13.49
C VAL A 151 5.53 -5.19 14.54
N THR A 152 5.17 -6.45 14.65
CA THR A 152 5.92 -7.44 15.43
C THR A 152 6.68 -8.35 14.47
N LEU A 153 8.00 -8.39 14.60
CA LEU A 153 8.92 -9.19 13.79
C LEU A 153 9.48 -10.37 14.57
N ASP A 154 9.57 -11.52 13.90
CA ASP A 154 10.39 -12.64 14.35
C ASP A 154 11.87 -12.40 13.97
N GLU A 155 12.64 -11.89 14.93
CA GLU A 155 14.06 -11.54 14.75
C GLU A 155 14.96 -12.74 14.45
N ARG A 156 14.47 -13.97 14.60
CA ARG A 156 15.19 -15.19 14.17
C ARG A 156 15.19 -15.35 12.65
N ILE A 157 14.28 -14.67 11.95
CA ILE A 157 14.09 -14.78 10.49
C ILE A 157 14.67 -13.57 9.77
N CYS A 158 14.47 -12.37 10.32
CA CYS A 158 14.86 -11.10 9.73
C CYS A 158 15.31 -10.17 10.85
N SER A 159 16.53 -9.61 10.75
CA SER A 159 16.95 -8.61 11.71
C SER A 159 16.15 -7.31 11.52
N MET A 160 16.14 -6.47 12.56
CA MET A 160 15.53 -5.14 12.46
C MET A 160 16.24 -4.25 11.42
N LEU A 161 17.55 -4.43 11.21
CA LEU A 161 18.32 -3.70 10.20
C LEU A 161 17.91 -4.11 8.77
N ASP A 162 17.79 -5.42 8.52
CA ASP A 162 17.34 -5.92 7.20
C ASP A 162 15.92 -5.41 6.89
N TYR A 163 15.05 -5.39 7.90
CA TYR A 163 13.71 -4.81 7.75
C TYR A 163 13.79 -3.35 7.32
N PHE A 164 14.64 -2.54 7.99
CA PHE A 164 14.78 -1.14 7.62
C PHE A 164 15.33 -0.94 6.23
N GLU A 165 16.38 -1.66 5.84
CA GLU A 165 16.98 -1.49 4.51
C GLU A 165 15.96 -1.69 3.39
N ILE A 166 15.01 -2.61 3.57
CA ILE A 166 14.03 -2.97 2.55
C ILE A 166 12.77 -2.07 2.62
N PHE A 167 12.35 -1.67 3.81
CA PHE A 167 11.09 -0.93 4.00
C PHE A 167 11.25 0.57 4.24
N LEU A 168 12.48 1.09 4.38
CA LEU A 168 12.70 2.51 4.68
C LEU A 168 12.02 3.43 3.65
N ASP A 169 12.22 3.17 2.36
CA ASP A 169 11.61 3.99 1.30
C ASP A 169 10.08 3.98 1.37
N ARG A 170 9.50 2.81 1.65
CA ARG A 170 8.05 2.65 1.86
C ARG A 170 7.57 3.46 3.06
N MET A 171 8.27 3.41 4.18
CA MET A 171 7.91 4.14 5.40
C MET A 171 8.10 5.66 5.24
N LEU A 172 9.11 6.09 4.51
CA LEU A 172 9.29 7.51 4.14
C LEU A 172 8.16 7.99 3.24
N MET A 173 7.70 7.15 2.31
CA MET A 173 6.54 7.44 1.47
C MET A 173 5.26 7.55 2.32
N CYS A 174 5.04 6.63 3.26
CA CYS A 174 3.94 6.72 4.24
C CYS A 174 4.00 8.03 5.05
N ARG A 175 5.20 8.44 5.49
CA ARG A 175 5.36 9.70 6.22
C ARG A 175 4.90 10.90 5.40
N ARG A 176 5.33 11.01 4.14
CA ARG A 176 4.90 12.09 3.23
C ARG A 176 3.40 12.05 2.95
N ALA A 177 2.84 10.85 2.78
CA ALA A 177 1.40 10.67 2.60
C ALA A 177 0.60 11.13 3.83
N ALA A 178 1.05 10.77 5.04
CA ALA A 178 0.44 11.24 6.28
C ALA A 178 0.53 12.76 6.43
N GLU A 179 1.69 13.35 6.11
CA GLU A 179 1.89 14.81 6.11
C GLU A 179 0.90 15.52 5.18
N LEU A 180 0.65 14.99 3.98
CA LEU A 180 -0.35 15.52 3.05
C LEU A 180 -1.76 15.49 3.64
N LEU A 181 -2.09 14.43 4.39
CA LEU A 181 -3.37 14.31 5.09
C LEU A 181 -3.46 15.17 6.37
N GLY A 182 -2.40 15.90 6.73
CA GLY A 182 -2.35 16.75 7.92
C GLY A 182 -2.13 15.98 9.22
N VAL A 183 -1.63 14.74 9.16
CA VAL A 183 -1.41 13.87 10.32
C VAL A 183 0.03 13.39 10.42
N ARG A 184 0.46 12.94 11.59
CA ARG A 184 1.81 12.38 11.78
C ARG A 184 1.82 10.89 11.49
N PHE A 185 2.81 10.42 10.76
CA PHE A 185 3.09 8.99 10.68
C PHE A 185 4.00 8.55 11.83
N LYS A 186 3.64 7.47 12.52
CA LYS A 186 4.49 6.79 13.50
C LYS A 186 4.73 5.37 13.05
N PHE A 187 5.96 4.90 13.24
CA PHE A 187 6.31 3.52 12.95
C PHE A 187 7.06 2.88 14.11
N THR A 188 6.56 1.74 14.58
CA THR A 188 7.14 0.95 15.67
C THR A 188 7.33 -0.49 15.25
N VAL A 189 8.48 -1.05 15.62
CA VAL A 189 8.82 -2.46 15.37
C VAL A 189 9.29 -3.08 16.68
N ASN A 190 8.67 -4.18 17.11
CA ASN A 190 9.00 -4.85 18.38
C ASN A 190 9.05 -3.88 19.58
N GLY A 191 8.14 -2.91 19.62
CA GLY A 191 8.09 -1.87 20.66
C GLY A 191 9.13 -0.76 20.52
N SER A 192 10.09 -0.88 19.61
CA SER A 192 11.10 0.16 19.34
C SER A 192 10.59 1.16 18.31
N LYS A 193 10.73 2.46 18.63
CA LYS A 193 10.35 3.54 17.73
C LYS A 193 11.35 3.65 16.58
N VAL A 194 10.83 3.75 15.37
CA VAL A 194 11.63 3.90 14.14
C VAL A 194 11.54 5.31 13.58
N ILE A 195 10.31 5.80 13.36
CA ILE A 195 9.98 7.12 12.79
C ILE A 195 8.90 7.75 13.68
#